data_AF-A0A7V9LAT2-F1
#
_entry.id   AF-A0A7V9LAT2-F1
#
_cell.length_a   1.000
_cell.length_b   1.000
_cell.length_c   1.000
_cell.angle_alpha   90.00
_cell.angle_beta   90.00
_cell.angle_gamma   90.00
#
_symmetry.space_group_name_H-M   'P 1'
#
loop_
_entity.id
_entity.type
_entity.pdbx_description
1 polymer ?
#
loop_
_entity_poly.entity_id
_entity_poly.type
_entity_poly.pdbx_seq_one_letter_code
_entity_poly.pdbx_strand_id
1 'polypeptide(L)'
;LGAGPDDLGSRFERIAALSYGRLGIPGPSRTITRKRLTDYFTSKDGTGLADITERSYFSTNTLPGASRVSNESKPTLVRPQPAPPSKLNVMAANRDEGTTMRNTAGTCLARYRVQDDVLQFSLDDECMLDQLAVILPEVAAYETGLLDFLFRGELTLQPGGQITIASPTDIVLGAGTIDVLVEDERGVRTKLVSVPVTGTDPVLARVATPAAGIRVVAVFRGTDAAGEPIVSVGGLSLSAR
;
A
#
# COMPACT_ATOMS: atom_id res chain seq x y z
N LEU A 1 -3.10 -8.33 14.38
CA LEU A 1 -3.86 -7.58 13.36
C LEU A 1 -5.33 -7.91 13.64
N GLY A 2 -6.05 -6.98 14.25
CA GLY A 2 -7.45 -7.17 14.64
C GLY A 2 -8.31 -7.30 13.40
N ALA A 3 -9.08 -8.39 13.34
CA ALA A 3 -10.11 -8.64 12.34
C ALA A 3 -11.09 -9.68 12.90
N GLY A 4 -11.38 -9.59 14.20
CA GLY A 4 -12.36 -10.44 14.88
C GLY A 4 -13.79 -9.94 14.62
N PRO A 5 -14.81 -10.77 14.88
CA PRO A 5 -16.21 -10.37 14.76
C PRO A 5 -16.60 -9.19 15.67
N ASP A 6 -15.79 -8.87 16.68
CA ASP A 6 -15.96 -7.72 17.59
C ASP A 6 -15.09 -6.51 17.22
N ASP A 7 -14.33 -6.58 16.12
CA ASP A 7 -13.53 -5.44 15.65
C ASP A 7 -14.43 -4.42 14.96
N LEU A 8 -14.92 -3.46 15.74
CA LEU A 8 -15.74 -2.34 15.27
C LEU A 8 -14.92 -1.27 14.50
N GLY A 9 -13.64 -1.55 14.24
CA GLY A 9 -12.70 -0.65 13.60
C GLY A 9 -12.33 0.56 14.45
N SER A 10 -11.34 1.31 14.00
CA SER A 10 -11.01 2.60 14.62
C SER A 10 -12.12 3.63 14.35
N ARG A 11 -12.21 4.68 15.19
CA ARG A 11 -13.14 5.82 14.91
C ARG A 11 -12.83 6.44 13.53
N PHE A 12 -11.56 6.49 13.16
CA PHE A 12 -11.09 7.00 11.88
C PHE A 12 -11.64 6.18 10.70
N GLU A 13 -11.59 4.85 10.77
CA GLU A 13 -12.18 3.96 9.75
C GLU A 13 -13.69 4.15 9.62
N ARG A 14 -14.41 4.31 10.73
CA ARG A 14 -15.86 4.54 10.69
C ARG A 14 -16.21 5.86 10.01
N ILE A 15 -15.48 6.94 10.31
CA ILE A 15 -15.69 8.25 9.66
C ILE A 15 -15.35 8.14 8.17
N ALA A 16 -14.27 7.44 7.80
CA ALA A 16 -13.90 7.20 6.41
C ALA A 16 -15.04 6.47 5.66
N ALA A 17 -15.54 5.39 6.25
CA ALA A 17 -16.62 4.60 5.67
C ALA A 17 -17.93 5.40 5.52
N LEU A 18 -18.28 6.25 6.49
CA LEU A 18 -19.47 7.11 6.41
C LEU A 18 -19.32 8.23 5.37
N SER A 19 -18.12 8.81 5.25
CA SER A 19 -17.89 10.00 4.43
C SER A 19 -17.63 9.67 2.96
N TYR A 20 -16.90 8.60 2.70
CA TYR A 20 -16.48 8.20 1.35
C TYR A 20 -17.19 6.93 0.86
N GLY A 21 -17.78 6.14 1.75
CA GLY A 21 -18.45 4.90 1.37
C GLY A 21 -17.51 3.91 0.67
N ARG A 22 -18.07 3.05 -0.19
CA ARG A 22 -17.31 2.08 -0.98
C ARG A 22 -16.77 2.62 -2.31
N LEU A 23 -17.41 3.64 -2.88
CA LEU A 23 -17.13 4.13 -4.24
C LEU A 23 -16.62 5.58 -4.27
N GLY A 24 -16.66 6.29 -3.15
CA GLY A 24 -16.24 7.69 -3.07
C GLY A 24 -14.78 7.88 -2.70
N ILE A 25 -13.97 6.81 -2.61
CA ILE A 25 -12.55 6.93 -2.27
C ILE A 25 -11.85 7.76 -3.37
N PRO A 26 -11.12 8.83 -2.99
CA PRO A 26 -10.43 9.66 -3.97
C PRO A 26 -9.36 8.87 -4.72
N GLY A 27 -9.07 9.29 -5.95
CA GLY A 27 -8.01 8.70 -6.76
C GLY A 27 -6.61 8.88 -6.13
N PRO A 28 -5.62 8.11 -6.61
CA PRO A 28 -4.26 8.16 -6.07
C PRO A 28 -3.64 9.55 -6.24
N SER A 29 -2.97 10.03 -5.19
CA SER A 29 -2.26 11.31 -5.20
C SER A 29 -1.10 11.36 -6.20
N ARG A 30 -0.46 10.20 -6.44
CA ARG A 30 0.72 10.01 -7.28
C ARG A 30 0.94 8.53 -7.57
N THR A 31 1.88 8.22 -8.46
CA THR A 31 2.36 6.86 -8.64
C THR A 31 3.46 6.54 -7.62
N ILE A 32 3.34 5.40 -6.94
CA ILE A 32 4.34 4.90 -5.98
C ILE A 32 4.95 3.62 -6.53
N THR A 33 6.28 3.58 -6.62
CA THR A 33 7.02 2.39 -7.04
C THR A 33 8.03 2.02 -5.98
N ARG A 34 8.04 0.75 -5.58
CA ARG A 34 9.04 0.19 -4.67
C ARG A 34 9.69 -1.04 -5.27
N LYS A 35 10.91 -1.32 -4.83
CA LYS A 35 11.66 -2.50 -5.24
C LYS A 35 11.27 -3.76 -4.48
N ARG A 36 10.64 -3.59 -3.32
CA ARG A 36 10.33 -4.66 -2.37
C ARG A 36 8.91 -4.54 -1.87
N LEU A 37 8.24 -5.68 -1.68
CA LEU A 37 6.87 -5.72 -1.19
C LEU A 37 6.73 -4.98 0.15
N THR A 38 7.64 -5.25 1.07
CA THR A 38 7.59 -4.68 2.42
C THR A 38 7.75 -3.16 2.43
N ASP A 39 8.47 -2.61 1.45
CA ASP A 39 8.78 -1.17 1.36
C ASP A 39 7.54 -0.32 1.01
N TYR A 40 6.44 -0.93 0.57
CA TYR A 40 5.15 -0.24 0.46
C TYR A 40 4.55 0.04 1.84
N PHE A 41 4.76 -0.84 2.83
CA PHE A 41 4.21 -0.68 4.17
C PHE A 41 5.16 0.10 5.08
N THR A 42 6.40 -0.38 5.21
CA THR A 42 7.45 0.19 6.06
C THR A 42 8.78 0.08 5.34
N SER A 43 9.57 1.14 5.31
CA SER A 43 10.82 1.19 4.57
C SER A 43 11.96 1.80 5.39
N LYS A 44 13.20 1.40 5.11
CA LYS A 44 14.38 1.88 5.85
C LYS A 44 14.62 3.39 5.70
N ASP A 45 14.17 3.97 4.60
CA ASP A 45 14.21 5.40 4.33
C ASP A 45 13.04 6.17 4.97
N GLY A 46 12.15 5.50 5.71
CA GLY A 46 11.02 6.12 6.41
C GLY A 46 9.99 6.71 5.45
N THR A 47 9.82 6.06 4.30
CA THR A 47 8.88 6.45 3.27
C THR A 47 7.84 5.35 3.02
N GLY A 48 7.76 4.30 3.82
CA GLY A 48 6.61 3.38 3.78
C GLY A 48 5.32 4.12 4.16
N LEU A 49 4.16 3.62 3.73
CA LEU A 49 2.87 4.24 4.03
C LEU A 49 2.67 4.40 5.54
N ALA A 50 3.03 3.39 6.33
CA ALA A 50 2.94 3.43 7.78
C ALA A 50 3.91 4.47 8.37
N ASP A 51 5.15 4.53 7.87
CA ASP A 51 6.17 5.47 8.35
C ASP A 51 5.77 6.91 8.09
N ILE A 52 5.24 7.20 6.90
CA ILE A 52 4.75 8.53 6.54
C ILE A 52 3.56 8.91 7.42
N THR A 53 2.60 8.00 7.58
CA THR A 53 1.39 8.26 8.37
C THR A 53 1.74 8.50 9.84
N GLU A 54 2.60 7.65 10.43
CA GLU A 54 3.07 7.81 11.82
C GLU A 54 3.84 9.11 12.03
N ARG A 55 4.70 9.50 11.08
CA ARG A 55 5.47 10.75 11.18
C ARG A 55 4.60 11.99 11.06
N SER A 56 3.50 11.91 10.32
CA SER A 56 2.72 13.07 9.91
C SER A 56 1.46 13.30 10.73
N TYR A 57 0.87 12.27 11.35
CA TYR A 57 -0.46 12.38 11.97
C TYR A 57 -0.52 11.76 13.36
N PHE A 58 -1.29 12.41 14.24
CA PHE A 58 -1.64 11.81 15.53
C PHE A 58 -2.79 10.82 15.37
N SER A 59 -2.75 9.78 16.18
CA SER A 59 -3.87 8.89 16.47
C SER A 59 -4.36 9.17 17.88
N THR A 60 -5.55 8.65 18.24
CA THR A 60 -6.12 8.84 19.59
C THR A 60 -5.13 8.49 20.71
N ASN A 61 -4.29 7.47 20.51
CA ASN A 61 -3.34 6.98 21.51
C ASN A 61 -1.94 7.58 21.36
N THR A 62 -1.71 8.46 20.39
CA THR A 62 -0.42 9.15 20.20
C THR A 62 -0.49 10.66 20.39
N LEU A 63 -1.67 11.19 20.73
CA LEU A 63 -1.83 12.59 21.12
C LEU A 63 -0.93 12.96 22.30
N PRO A 64 -0.50 14.23 22.40
CA PRO A 64 0.20 14.69 23.58
C PRO A 64 -0.66 14.53 24.84
N GLY A 65 -0.02 14.12 25.94
CA GLY A 65 -0.67 14.01 27.23
C GLY A 65 -1.14 15.36 27.75
N ALA A 66 -2.19 15.34 28.58
CA ALA A 66 -2.66 16.52 29.26
C ALA A 66 -1.54 17.10 30.14
N SER A 67 -1.34 18.42 30.07
CA SER A 67 -0.26 19.10 30.82
C SER A 67 -0.73 20.42 31.38
N ARG A 68 -0.19 20.83 32.53
CA ARG A 68 -0.53 22.15 33.10
C ARG A 68 0.01 23.27 32.21
N VAL A 69 -0.77 24.33 32.08
CA VAL A 69 -0.38 25.53 31.35
C VAL A 69 0.71 26.26 32.14
N SER A 70 1.83 26.52 31.48
CA SER A 70 2.96 27.31 31.96
C SER A 70 3.62 27.99 30.76
N ASN A 71 4.44 29.01 31.03
CA ASN A 71 5.18 29.73 29.98
C ASN A 71 6.17 28.81 29.21
N GLU A 72 6.43 27.61 29.72
CA GLU A 72 7.31 26.60 29.12
C GLU A 72 6.59 25.29 28.78
N SER A 73 5.25 25.29 28.69
CA SER A 73 4.48 24.07 28.40
C SER A 73 4.97 23.39 27.11
N LYS A 74 5.72 22.30 27.29
CA LYS A 74 6.09 21.35 26.23
C LYS A 74 5.22 20.12 26.41
N PRO A 75 4.27 19.86 25.49
CA PRO A 75 3.42 18.68 25.59
C PRO A 75 4.27 17.41 25.64
N THR A 76 4.06 16.56 26.64
CA THR A 76 4.73 15.26 26.70
C THR A 76 4.06 14.33 25.71
N LEU A 77 4.83 13.81 24.75
CA LEU A 77 4.30 12.92 23.74
C LEU A 77 4.40 11.46 24.19
N VAL A 78 3.40 10.66 23.81
CA VAL A 78 3.45 9.21 23.93
C VAL A 78 4.42 8.61 22.89
N ARG A 79 4.56 9.25 21.73
CA ARG A 79 5.52 8.91 20.66
C ARG A 79 6.26 10.15 20.16
N PRO A 80 7.51 10.02 19.70
CA PRO A 80 8.31 11.17 19.28
C PRO A 80 7.76 11.92 18.06
N GLN A 81 6.83 11.33 17.29
CA GLN A 81 6.25 11.94 16.09
C GLN A 81 4.73 11.73 15.99
N PRO A 82 4.00 12.63 15.29
CA PRO A 82 4.48 13.94 14.85
C PRO A 82 4.86 14.83 16.04
N ALA A 83 5.93 15.63 15.90
CA ALA A 83 6.32 16.55 16.96
C ALA A 83 5.36 17.77 16.95
N PRO A 84 4.81 18.19 18.11
CA PRO A 84 4.00 19.39 18.18
C PRO A 84 4.88 20.61 17.90
N PRO A 85 4.28 21.75 17.49
CA PRO A 85 5.04 22.97 17.30
C PRO A 85 5.71 23.41 18.61
N SER A 86 6.87 24.05 18.50
CA SER A 86 7.64 24.53 19.65
C SER A 86 6.93 25.61 20.47
N LYS A 87 5.91 26.25 19.89
CA LYS A 87 5.06 27.24 20.54
C LYS A 87 3.60 26.95 20.22
N LEU A 88 2.78 26.85 21.27
CA LEU A 88 1.32 26.76 21.16
C LEU A 88 0.70 28.12 21.46
N ASN A 89 -0.38 28.45 20.75
CA ASN A 89 -1.12 29.67 21.01
C ASN A 89 -2.09 29.45 22.18
N VAL A 90 -1.58 29.55 23.40
CA VAL A 90 -2.35 29.36 24.64
C VAL A 90 -3.51 30.36 24.75
N MET A 91 -3.31 31.59 24.27
CA MET A 91 -4.39 32.61 24.24
C MET A 91 -5.57 32.18 23.38
N ALA A 92 -5.32 31.56 22.23
CA ALA A 92 -6.37 30.99 21.39
C ALA A 92 -6.98 29.72 22.03
N ALA A 93 -6.18 28.92 22.73
CA ALA A 93 -6.63 27.69 23.40
C ALA A 93 -7.55 27.93 24.61
N ASN A 94 -7.51 29.13 25.21
CA ASN A 94 -8.39 29.55 26.30
C ASN A 94 -9.81 29.95 25.85
N ARG A 95 -10.11 29.96 24.56
CA ARG A 95 -11.46 30.21 24.04
C ARG A 95 -12.31 28.95 24.18
N ASP A 96 -13.63 29.10 24.23
CA ASP A 96 -14.58 27.99 24.45
C ASP A 96 -14.41 26.84 23.43
N GLU A 97 -14.13 27.18 22.17
CA GLU A 97 -13.92 26.21 21.08
C GLU A 97 -12.48 25.66 21.01
N GLY A 98 -11.57 26.18 21.83
CA GLY A 98 -10.13 25.92 21.75
C GLY A 98 -9.52 26.42 20.44
N THR A 99 -8.46 25.76 20.00
CA THR A 99 -7.78 26.09 18.74
C THR A 99 -7.25 24.82 18.06
N THR A 100 -6.81 24.96 16.81
CA THR A 100 -6.35 23.84 15.98
C THR A 100 -4.85 23.88 15.80
N MET A 101 -4.19 22.76 16.05
CA MET A 101 -2.83 22.50 15.62
C MET A 101 -2.87 21.98 14.19
N ARG A 102 -2.21 22.69 13.27
CA ARG A 102 -2.14 22.33 11.85
C ARG A 102 -0.70 22.06 11.44
N ASN A 103 -0.50 21.22 10.43
CA ASN A 103 0.81 21.05 9.80
C ASN A 103 1.13 22.25 8.88
N THR A 104 2.30 22.24 8.25
CA THR A 104 2.73 23.29 7.30
C THR A 104 1.84 23.41 6.06
N ALA A 105 1.16 22.33 5.67
CA ALA A 105 0.19 22.32 4.57
C ALA A 105 -1.22 22.77 5.00
N GLY A 106 -1.41 23.11 6.28
CA GLY A 106 -2.70 23.52 6.82
C GLY A 106 -3.64 22.39 7.22
N THR A 107 -3.24 21.12 7.10
CA THR A 107 -4.06 19.97 7.54
C THR A 107 -4.16 19.94 9.06
N CYS A 108 -5.35 19.66 9.59
CA CYS A 108 -5.54 19.48 11.03
C CYS A 108 -4.72 18.30 11.57
N LEU A 109 -3.94 18.52 12.63
CA LEU A 109 -3.21 17.47 13.34
C LEU A 109 -3.91 17.09 14.65
N ALA A 110 -4.38 18.08 15.41
CA ALA A 110 -5.22 17.89 16.58
C ALA A 110 -5.89 19.22 16.97
N ARG A 111 -6.97 19.14 17.74
CA ARG A 111 -7.50 20.27 18.51
C ARG A 111 -6.79 20.34 19.86
N TYR A 112 -6.62 21.55 20.38
CA TYR A 112 -6.15 21.75 21.74
C TYR A 112 -6.88 22.90 22.42
N ARG A 113 -7.19 22.71 23.71
CA ARG A 113 -7.88 23.70 24.54
C ARG A 113 -7.31 23.70 25.95
N VAL A 114 -7.47 24.82 26.64
CA VAL A 114 -7.18 24.94 28.06
C VAL A 114 -8.49 24.80 28.82
N GLN A 115 -8.51 23.87 29.79
CA GLN A 115 -9.61 23.68 30.72
C GLN A 115 -9.03 23.55 32.12
N ASP A 116 -9.44 24.41 33.06
CA ASP A 116 -8.97 24.41 34.45
C ASP A 116 -7.44 24.43 34.56
N ASP A 117 -6.77 25.32 33.82
CA ASP A 117 -5.30 25.41 33.68
C ASP A 117 -4.60 24.15 33.14
N VAL A 118 -5.37 23.23 32.53
CA VAL A 118 -4.86 22.02 31.87
C VAL A 118 -5.05 22.13 30.36
N LEU A 119 -3.94 22.04 29.64
CA LEU A 119 -3.93 21.89 28.19
C LEU A 119 -4.30 20.45 27.82
N GLN A 120 -5.39 20.29 27.09
CA GLN A 120 -5.91 19.01 26.59
C GLN A 120 -5.89 18.97 25.07
N PHE A 121 -5.58 17.81 24.51
CA PHE A 121 -5.58 17.55 23.08
C PHE A 121 -6.68 16.56 22.70
N SER A 122 -7.27 16.73 21.53
CA SER A 122 -8.31 15.85 21.01
C SER A 122 -8.30 15.77 19.48
N LEU A 123 -8.93 14.73 18.96
CA LEU A 123 -9.27 14.57 17.55
C LEU A 123 -10.79 14.55 17.43
N ASP A 124 -11.36 15.64 16.93
CA ASP A 124 -12.78 15.73 16.60
C ASP A 124 -13.06 15.24 15.17
N ASP A 125 -14.34 15.13 14.81
CA ASP A 125 -14.71 14.60 13.49
C ASP A 125 -14.26 15.52 12.36
N GLU A 126 -14.31 16.85 12.53
CA GLU A 126 -13.82 17.81 11.53
C GLU A 126 -12.31 17.64 11.28
N CYS A 127 -11.51 17.50 12.33
CA CYS A 127 -10.07 17.27 12.19
C CYS A 127 -9.78 15.92 11.52
N MET A 128 -10.54 14.87 11.86
CA MET A 128 -10.40 13.56 11.22
C MET A 128 -10.80 13.62 9.73
N LEU A 129 -11.83 14.38 9.36
CA LEU A 129 -12.23 14.59 7.98
C LEU A 129 -11.14 15.34 7.17
N ASP A 130 -10.56 16.40 7.75
CA ASP A 130 -9.42 17.12 7.18
C ASP A 130 -8.23 16.16 6.92
N GLN A 131 -7.94 15.27 7.86
CA GLN A 131 -6.89 14.26 7.72
C GLN A 131 -7.21 13.22 6.65
N LEU A 132 -8.44 12.71 6.64
CA LEU A 132 -8.89 11.72 5.66
C LEU A 132 -8.77 12.23 4.23
N ALA A 133 -9.11 13.50 3.98
CA ALA A 133 -9.01 14.11 2.66
C ALA A 133 -7.57 14.11 2.10
N VAL A 134 -6.56 14.05 2.97
CA VAL A 134 -5.14 14.00 2.59
C VAL A 134 -4.57 12.59 2.63
N ILE A 135 -4.98 11.77 3.60
CA ILE A 135 -4.46 10.42 3.79
C ILE A 135 -5.00 9.46 2.72
N LEU A 136 -6.30 9.51 2.38
CA LEU A 136 -6.92 8.55 1.47
C LEU A 136 -6.30 8.55 0.06
N PRO A 137 -6.02 9.70 -0.59
CA PRO A 137 -5.31 9.72 -1.87
C PRO A 137 -3.92 9.08 -1.80
N GLU A 138 -3.22 9.24 -0.67
CA GLU A 138 -1.89 8.63 -0.47
C GLU A 138 -2.01 7.12 -0.26
N VAL A 139 -3.00 6.65 0.51
CA VAL A 139 -3.29 5.21 0.65
C VAL A 139 -3.59 4.60 -0.72
N ALA A 140 -4.46 5.23 -1.52
CA ALA A 140 -4.79 4.77 -2.87
C ALA A 140 -3.56 4.72 -3.80
N ALA A 141 -2.63 5.66 -3.65
CA ALA A 141 -1.35 5.68 -4.38
C ALA A 141 -0.47 4.47 -4.03
N TYR A 142 -0.37 4.12 -2.75
CA TYR A 142 0.39 2.94 -2.30
C TYR A 142 -0.30 1.63 -2.67
N GLU A 143 -1.63 1.55 -2.58
CA GLU A 143 -2.38 0.37 -2.99
C GLU A 143 -2.25 0.10 -4.50
N THR A 144 -2.41 1.14 -5.32
CA THR A 144 -2.23 1.02 -6.78
C THR A 144 -0.82 0.57 -7.10
N GLY A 145 0.19 1.22 -6.51
CA GLY A 145 1.59 0.83 -6.71
C GLY A 145 1.91 -0.58 -6.21
N LEU A 146 1.25 -1.04 -5.15
CA LEU A 146 1.37 -2.41 -4.64
C LEU A 146 0.73 -3.43 -5.58
N LEU A 147 -0.46 -3.12 -6.13
CA LEU A 147 -1.10 -3.97 -7.12
C LEU A 147 -0.27 -4.04 -8.40
N ASP A 148 0.23 -2.91 -8.88
CA ASP A 148 1.17 -2.87 -10.01
C ASP A 148 2.39 -3.72 -9.71
N PHE A 149 2.96 -3.61 -8.49
CA PHE A 149 4.04 -4.49 -8.06
C PHE A 149 3.62 -5.95 -8.05
N LEU A 150 2.45 -6.33 -7.58
CA LEU A 150 2.04 -7.75 -7.58
C LEU A 150 1.80 -8.29 -9.00
N PHE A 151 1.31 -7.46 -9.92
CA PHE A 151 1.01 -7.84 -11.29
C PHE A 151 2.14 -7.57 -12.29
N ARG A 152 3.25 -6.97 -11.84
CA ARG A 152 4.41 -6.60 -12.66
C ARG A 152 4.98 -7.76 -13.48
N GLY A 153 4.82 -8.98 -12.96
CA GLY A 153 5.43 -10.19 -13.48
C GLY A 153 4.71 -10.85 -14.67
N GLU A 154 3.85 -10.17 -15.41
CA GLU A 154 3.14 -10.81 -16.52
C GLU A 154 4.11 -11.38 -17.57
N LEU A 155 4.05 -12.69 -17.80
CA LEU A 155 4.91 -13.35 -18.79
C LEU A 155 4.37 -13.10 -20.18
N THR A 156 5.27 -12.78 -21.12
CA THR A 156 4.89 -12.64 -22.52
C THR A 156 5.02 -13.99 -23.22
N LEU A 157 3.93 -14.44 -23.86
CA LEU A 157 3.90 -15.65 -24.68
C LEU A 157 3.75 -15.25 -26.14
N GLN A 158 4.75 -15.57 -26.97
CA GLN A 158 4.74 -15.26 -28.39
C GLN A 158 4.56 -16.53 -29.23
N PRO A 159 3.54 -16.61 -30.10
CA PRO A 159 3.36 -17.74 -31.00
C PRO A 159 4.43 -17.77 -32.11
N GLY A 160 4.77 -18.97 -32.57
CA GLY A 160 5.71 -19.22 -33.65
C GLY A 160 5.81 -20.72 -33.97
N GLY A 161 6.93 -21.16 -34.56
CA GLY A 161 7.22 -22.61 -34.67
C GLY A 161 7.31 -23.31 -33.31
N GLN A 162 7.61 -22.53 -32.26
CA GLN A 162 7.47 -22.86 -30.85
C GLN A 162 6.88 -21.63 -30.14
N ILE A 163 6.19 -21.84 -29.03
CA ILE A 163 5.76 -20.75 -28.14
C ILE A 163 6.98 -20.31 -27.34
N THR A 164 7.35 -19.03 -27.49
CA THR A 164 8.42 -18.42 -26.72
C THR A 164 7.84 -17.76 -25.47
N ILE A 165 8.40 -18.08 -24.31
CA ILE A 165 8.00 -17.53 -23.01
C ILE A 165 9.11 -16.59 -22.56
N ALA A 166 8.78 -15.32 -22.39
CA ALA A 166 9.72 -14.28 -22.01
C ALA A 166 9.28 -13.54 -20.75
N SER A 167 10.26 -13.04 -19.99
CA SER A 167 10.00 -12.11 -18.89
C SER A 167 9.59 -10.73 -19.44
N PRO A 168 8.83 -9.94 -18.67
CA PRO A 168 8.58 -8.54 -19.03
C PRO A 168 9.89 -7.75 -19.11
N THR A 169 9.93 -6.73 -19.98
CA THR A 169 11.14 -5.96 -20.29
C THR A 169 11.73 -5.24 -19.06
N ASP A 170 10.87 -4.83 -18.14
CA ASP A 170 11.25 -4.06 -16.96
C ASP A 170 11.57 -4.94 -15.73
N ILE A 171 11.56 -6.27 -15.89
CA ILE A 171 11.75 -7.21 -14.78
C ILE A 171 12.76 -8.29 -15.13
N VAL A 172 13.78 -8.34 -14.29
CA VAL A 172 14.73 -9.44 -14.28
C VAL A 172 14.23 -10.49 -13.30
N LEU A 173 13.78 -11.62 -13.85
CA LEU A 173 13.48 -12.82 -13.08
C LEU A 173 14.78 -13.57 -12.78
N GLY A 174 14.90 -14.04 -11.55
CA GLY A 174 16.03 -14.84 -11.07
C GLY A 174 15.78 -16.34 -11.22
N ALA A 175 16.41 -17.12 -10.35
CA ALA A 175 16.26 -18.57 -10.36
C ALA A 175 14.83 -18.99 -10.01
N GLY A 176 14.32 -20.01 -10.69
CA GLY A 176 12.95 -20.48 -10.50
C GLY A 176 12.57 -21.65 -11.39
N THR A 177 11.27 -21.87 -11.53
CA THR A 177 10.70 -22.92 -12.39
C THR A 177 9.53 -22.36 -13.17
N ILE A 178 9.46 -22.67 -14.46
CA ILE A 178 8.33 -22.38 -15.33
C ILE A 178 7.54 -23.65 -15.56
N ASP A 179 6.28 -23.61 -15.16
CA ASP A 179 5.29 -24.61 -15.52
C ASP A 179 4.45 -24.10 -16.68
N VAL A 180 4.44 -24.84 -17.77
CA VAL A 180 3.60 -24.55 -18.93
C VAL A 180 2.43 -25.51 -18.92
N LEU A 181 1.23 -24.96 -18.97
CA LEU A 181 -0.02 -25.68 -18.93
C LEU A 181 -0.84 -25.39 -20.18
N VAL A 182 -1.67 -26.33 -20.58
CA VAL A 182 -2.70 -26.13 -21.59
C VAL A 182 -4.07 -26.27 -20.96
N GLU A 183 -4.98 -25.37 -21.31
CA GLU A 183 -6.37 -25.35 -20.88
C GLU A 183 -7.26 -25.89 -22.00
N ASP A 184 -8.14 -26.84 -21.67
CA ASP A 184 -9.15 -27.36 -22.59
C ASP A 184 -10.43 -26.50 -22.61
N GLU A 185 -11.38 -26.82 -23.49
CA GLU A 185 -12.67 -26.11 -23.60
C GLU A 185 -13.52 -26.14 -22.32
N ARG A 186 -13.22 -27.07 -21.39
CA ARG A 186 -13.90 -27.19 -20.10
C ARG A 186 -13.20 -26.41 -19.00
N GLY A 187 -12.12 -25.68 -19.32
CA GLY A 187 -11.30 -24.93 -18.36
C GLY A 187 -10.33 -25.81 -17.55
N VAL A 188 -10.15 -27.08 -17.91
CA VAL A 188 -9.24 -27.99 -17.21
C VAL A 188 -7.81 -27.76 -17.68
N ARG A 189 -6.91 -27.49 -16.74
CA ARG A 189 -5.48 -27.25 -17.00
C ARG A 189 -4.65 -28.50 -16.84
N THR A 190 -3.91 -28.86 -17.88
CA THR A 190 -2.98 -29.99 -17.86
C THR A 190 -1.55 -29.47 -18.07
N LYS A 191 -0.62 -29.92 -17.22
CA LYS A 191 0.79 -29.53 -17.31
C LYS A 191 1.43 -30.19 -18.55
N LEU A 192 2.02 -29.37 -19.42
CA LEU A 192 2.78 -29.81 -20.59
C LEU A 192 4.25 -30.06 -20.24
N VAL A 193 4.89 -29.09 -19.60
CA VAL A 193 6.31 -29.15 -19.28
C VAL A 193 6.63 -28.30 -18.05
N SER A 194 7.74 -28.64 -17.39
CA SER A 194 8.36 -27.88 -16.31
C SER A 194 9.80 -27.60 -16.70
N VAL A 195 10.21 -26.33 -16.69
CA VAL A 195 11.56 -25.91 -17.11
C VAL A 195 12.23 -25.15 -15.96
N PRO A 196 13.42 -25.55 -15.50
CA PRO A 196 14.17 -24.77 -14.54
C PRO A 196 14.74 -23.51 -15.21
N VAL A 197 14.64 -22.37 -14.53
CA VAL A 197 15.27 -21.10 -14.92
C VAL A 197 16.43 -20.88 -13.96
N THR A 198 17.65 -20.81 -14.49
CA THR A 198 18.89 -20.67 -13.69
C THR A 198 19.61 -19.35 -13.92
N GLY A 199 19.14 -18.52 -14.86
CA GLY A 199 19.78 -17.28 -15.27
C GLY A 199 18.78 -16.14 -15.44
N THR A 200 19.31 -14.96 -15.77
CA THR A 200 18.56 -13.70 -15.96
C THR A 200 18.18 -13.46 -17.42
N ASP A 201 18.18 -14.51 -18.25
CA ASP A 201 17.88 -14.38 -19.67
C ASP A 201 16.42 -13.94 -19.86
N PRO A 202 16.14 -12.96 -20.74
CA PRO A 202 14.78 -12.49 -20.96
C PRO A 202 13.89 -13.55 -21.62
N VAL A 203 14.49 -14.48 -22.36
CA VAL A 203 13.79 -15.67 -22.88
C VAL A 203 13.97 -16.80 -21.89
N LEU A 204 12.89 -17.17 -21.23
CA LEU A 204 12.92 -18.11 -20.11
C LEU A 204 12.72 -19.55 -20.56
N ALA A 205 11.89 -19.78 -21.57
CA ALA A 205 11.63 -21.09 -22.13
C ALA A 205 11.10 -21.02 -23.57
N ARG A 206 11.27 -22.11 -24.32
CA ARG A 206 10.61 -22.36 -25.60
C ARG A 206 9.94 -23.72 -25.55
N VAL A 207 8.66 -23.78 -25.91
CA VAL A 207 7.86 -25.01 -25.83
C VAL A 207 7.16 -25.24 -27.16
N ALA A 208 7.07 -26.50 -27.58
CA ALA A 208 6.30 -26.85 -28.76
C ALA A 208 4.83 -26.43 -28.61
N THR A 209 4.25 -25.88 -29.68
CA THR A 209 2.84 -25.51 -29.70
C THR A 209 1.99 -26.78 -29.51
N PRO A 210 1.12 -26.86 -28.49
CA PRO A 210 0.33 -28.05 -28.24
C PRO A 210 -0.68 -28.29 -29.36
N ALA A 211 -0.95 -29.55 -29.67
CA ALA A 211 -1.85 -29.94 -30.76
C ALA A 211 -3.34 -29.79 -30.41
N ALA A 212 -3.68 -29.70 -29.12
CA ALA A 212 -5.03 -29.58 -28.61
C ALA A 212 -5.09 -28.59 -27.43
N GLY A 213 -6.27 -28.01 -27.21
CA GLY A 213 -6.53 -27.01 -26.17
C GLY A 213 -6.88 -25.64 -26.74
N ILE A 214 -7.46 -24.77 -25.90
CA ILE A 214 -7.90 -23.42 -26.27
C ILE A 214 -6.95 -22.33 -25.80
N ARG A 215 -6.09 -22.62 -24.81
CA ARG A 215 -5.18 -21.64 -24.22
C ARG A 215 -3.94 -22.30 -23.65
N VAL A 216 -2.79 -21.65 -23.83
CA VAL A 216 -1.55 -21.99 -23.13
C VAL A 216 -1.33 -20.98 -21.99
N VAL A 217 -0.96 -21.47 -20.82
CA VAL A 217 -0.66 -20.67 -19.64
C VAL A 217 0.74 -21.02 -19.16
N ALA A 218 1.59 -20.02 -18.95
CA ALA A 218 2.89 -20.20 -18.30
C ALA A 218 2.84 -19.62 -16.89
N VAL A 219 3.40 -20.35 -15.92
CA VAL A 219 3.51 -19.93 -14.53
C VAL A 219 4.97 -20.06 -14.10
N PHE A 220 5.63 -18.93 -13.89
CA PHE A 220 6.94 -18.88 -13.25
C PHE A 220 6.76 -18.76 -11.73
N ARG A 221 7.51 -19.57 -10.99
CA ARG A 221 7.66 -19.47 -9.53
C ARG A 221 9.16 -19.42 -9.21
N GLY A 222 9.60 -18.36 -8.56
CA GLY A 222 11.01 -18.17 -8.26
C GLY A 222 11.24 -16.89 -7.51
N THR A 223 12.40 -16.28 -7.74
CA THR A 223 12.75 -14.99 -7.17
C THR A 223 12.88 -13.92 -8.24
N ASP A 224 12.70 -12.66 -7.86
CA ASP A 224 13.11 -11.52 -8.69
C ASP A 224 14.61 -11.17 -8.47
N ALA A 225 15.08 -10.12 -9.14
CA ALA A 225 16.44 -9.61 -8.98
C ALA A 225 16.78 -9.09 -7.57
N ALA A 226 15.77 -8.77 -6.74
CA ALA A 226 15.97 -8.40 -5.34
C ALA A 226 15.98 -9.62 -4.40
N GLY A 227 15.80 -10.84 -4.93
CA GLY A 227 15.71 -12.08 -4.15
C GLY A 227 14.35 -12.28 -3.49
N GLU A 228 13.34 -11.50 -3.86
CA GLU A 228 11.99 -11.67 -3.32
C GLU A 228 11.22 -12.75 -4.07
N PRO A 229 10.43 -13.59 -3.38
CA PRO A 229 9.56 -14.56 -4.04
C PRO A 229 8.57 -13.86 -4.98
N ILE A 230 8.49 -14.33 -6.21
CA ILE A 230 7.57 -13.82 -7.22
C ILE A 230 6.88 -14.98 -7.94
N VAL A 231 5.60 -14.78 -8.25
CA VAL A 231 4.84 -15.61 -9.16
C VAL A 231 4.44 -14.77 -10.35
N SER A 232 4.83 -15.22 -11.52
CA SER A 232 4.65 -14.53 -12.80
C SER A 232 3.81 -15.43 -13.70
N VAL A 233 2.74 -14.89 -14.28
CA VAL A 233 1.81 -15.67 -15.10
C VAL A 233 1.64 -14.99 -16.46
N GLY A 234 1.54 -15.78 -17.51
CA GLY A 234 1.19 -15.28 -18.84
C GLY A 234 0.29 -16.29 -19.56
N GLY A 235 -0.49 -15.80 -20.51
CA GLY A 235 -1.40 -16.64 -21.28
C GLY A 235 -1.44 -16.28 -22.75
N LEU A 236 -1.60 -17.29 -23.58
CA LEU A 236 -1.79 -17.17 -25.02
C LEU A 236 -3.00 -17.99 -25.44
N SER A 237 -4.01 -17.36 -26.02
CA SER A 237 -5.11 -18.07 -26.63
C SER A 237 -4.63 -18.78 -27.89
N LEU A 238 -4.97 -20.06 -28.02
CA LEU A 238 -4.74 -20.82 -29.24
C LEU A 238 -5.96 -20.60 -30.13
N SER A 239 -5.75 -20.12 -31.35
CA SER A 239 -6.82 -20.09 -32.34
C SER A 239 -7.29 -21.53 -32.56
N ALA A 240 -8.59 -21.79 -32.38
CA ALA A 240 -9.19 -23.06 -32.76
C ALA A 240 -8.85 -23.33 -34.24
N ARG A 241 -8.21 -24.46 -34.52
CA ARG A 241 -8.05 -24.95 -35.89
C ARG A 241 -9.31 -25.65 -36.34
#